data_AF-A0AAD8G5M2-F1
#
_entry.id   AF-A0AAD8G5M2-F1
#
_cell.length_a   1.000
_cell.length_b   1.000
_cell.length_c   1.000
_cell.angle_alpha   90.00
_cell.angle_beta   90.00
_cell.angle_gamma   90.00
#
_symmetry.space_group_name_H-M   'P 1'
#
loop_
_entity.id
_entity.type
_entity.pdbx_description
1 polymer ?
#
loop_
_entity_poly.entity_id
_entity_poly.type
_entity_poly.pdbx_seq_one_letter_code
_entity_poly.pdbx_strand_id
1 'polypeptide(L)'
;MDSKEDRESVNELKDQIRRLTNENVQLRDKNERLFGKLGELQGKLGQMAGSKTDLSSKLVFSEEEKLKISKDLIDLQIQTNKMREQYEAENFELKNKILLLENHMLELEMERDKLARDREMVRGRVQAVEKNHKELADEYIVLKSNYLALSKEHDDEVMKNDELSFELLSLAKAQDILLKQQESQEQSRAAYTETAEELARVRALVSRLSSRRIKPEELMASEPERRKLERSLLGNQDEIKDELEKMKKNYEGQQHRLEDKVVTMGKEMQENRRAIRNTQHKLAQQSAALLSSQSQLKEVEAENSGLQLQLKELNEEYRARLLRYLQDIAEYVDGSVGAGAGHPPLERSQMKSFVDNMLKDVKASYKTREEQLASAARGYKKRLQHLLRTHESLLIAYRMQREQILALEEHSLDPGPPESHFSVPDNDLQEEKSRELQRLREDKARLETQLREAREQKRVSENHGTQVSFQAGPGGKVTEDAWAQIRKQLREFTHSTQEDLERERAQLITRATVAEEQVLELQDYVDKHLARYKQEVVRLRKLLGTETGRALSADAPDPRFLRRSKRNTSYEL
;
A
#
# COMPACT_ATOMS: atom_id res chain seq x y z
N MET A 1 -67.56 136.81 25.05
CA MET A 1 -68.10 135.48 25.39
C MET A 1 -67.27 134.36 24.76
N ASP A 2 -66.33 134.66 23.86
CA ASP A 2 -65.64 133.67 23.01
C ASP A 2 -64.49 132.88 23.69
N SER A 3 -63.98 133.32 24.84
CA SER A 3 -62.80 132.70 25.47
C SER A 3 -63.08 131.38 26.22
N LYS A 4 -64.36 131.03 26.42
CA LYS A 4 -64.76 129.76 27.07
C LYS A 4 -65.03 128.64 26.05
N GLU A 5 -65.70 128.96 24.95
CA GLU A 5 -65.96 128.00 23.84
C GLU A 5 -64.65 127.56 23.16
N ASP A 6 -63.68 128.47 22.99
CA ASP A 6 -62.34 128.12 22.49
C ASP A 6 -61.54 127.24 23.47
N ARG A 7 -61.77 127.34 24.79
CA ARG A 7 -61.10 126.48 25.78
C ARG A 7 -61.75 125.11 25.87
N GLU A 8 -63.07 125.03 25.71
CA GLU A 8 -63.82 123.77 25.67
C GLU A 8 -63.49 122.97 24.40
N SER A 9 -63.49 123.60 23.22
CA SER A 9 -63.06 122.96 21.97
C SER A 9 -61.61 122.49 21.99
N VAL A 10 -60.69 123.27 22.58
CA VAL A 10 -59.29 122.85 22.79
C VAL A 10 -59.18 121.68 23.77
N ASN A 11 -60.03 121.60 24.79
CA ASN A 11 -60.04 120.47 25.73
C ASN A 11 -60.64 119.20 25.09
N GLU A 12 -61.69 119.33 24.28
CA GLU A 12 -62.26 118.22 23.50
C GLU A 12 -61.25 117.67 22.49
N LEU A 13 -60.52 118.53 21.78
CA LEU A 13 -59.44 118.13 20.89
C LEU A 13 -58.29 117.44 21.65
N LYS A 14 -57.92 117.92 22.84
CA LYS A 14 -56.90 117.27 23.69
C LYS A 14 -57.35 115.89 24.15
N ASP A 15 -58.61 115.73 24.55
CA ASP A 15 -59.14 114.44 24.96
C ASP A 15 -59.31 113.48 23.78
N GLN A 16 -59.67 113.99 22.60
CA GLN A 16 -59.69 113.21 21.36
C GLN A 16 -58.27 112.76 20.97
N ILE A 17 -57.26 113.63 21.07
CA ILE A 17 -55.85 113.27 20.87
C ILE A 17 -55.41 112.20 21.87
N ARG A 18 -55.77 112.31 23.16
CA ARG A 18 -55.47 111.28 24.16
C ARG A 18 -56.11 109.94 23.85
N ARG A 19 -57.39 109.92 23.44
CA ARG A 19 -58.09 108.70 23.01
C ARG A 19 -57.41 108.05 21.81
N LEU A 20 -57.11 108.84 20.77
CA LEU A 20 -56.41 108.37 19.57
C LEU A 20 -54.99 107.90 19.88
N THR A 21 -54.31 108.51 20.85
CA THR A 21 -52.97 108.09 21.29
C THR A 21 -53.04 106.75 22.02
N ASN A 22 -53.99 106.59 22.95
CA ASN A 22 -54.22 105.34 23.66
C ASN A 22 -54.65 104.21 22.70
N GLU A 23 -55.49 104.52 21.72
CA GLU A 23 -55.89 103.57 20.69
C GLU A 23 -54.70 103.16 19.80
N ASN A 24 -53.85 104.13 19.40
CA ASN A 24 -52.61 103.83 18.67
C ASN A 24 -51.66 102.95 19.48
N VAL A 25 -51.53 103.17 20.79
CA VAL A 25 -50.72 102.30 21.67
C VAL A 25 -51.31 100.90 21.72
N GLN A 26 -52.62 100.76 21.91
CA GLN A 26 -53.27 99.44 21.89
C GLN A 26 -53.13 98.72 20.55
N LEU A 27 -53.19 99.45 19.43
CA LEU A 27 -52.97 98.89 18.09
C LEU A 27 -51.52 98.47 17.89
N ARG A 28 -50.55 99.23 18.42
CA ARG A 28 -49.13 98.85 18.42
C ARG A 28 -48.91 97.57 19.23
N ASP A 29 -49.42 97.49 20.45
CA ASP A 29 -49.32 96.30 21.30
C ASP A 29 -49.95 95.07 20.64
N LYS A 30 -51.11 95.24 19.98
CA LYS A 30 -51.77 94.18 19.21
C LYS A 30 -50.92 93.75 18.02
N ASN A 31 -50.35 94.69 17.27
CA ASN A 31 -49.44 94.40 16.16
C ASN A 31 -48.19 93.67 16.63
N GLU A 32 -47.55 94.10 17.72
CA GLU A 32 -46.38 93.42 18.29
C GLU A 32 -46.69 91.97 18.67
N ARG A 33 -47.85 91.72 19.29
CA ARG A 33 -48.31 90.35 19.59
C ARG A 33 -48.57 89.53 18.32
N LEU A 34 -49.12 90.15 17.28
CA LEU A 34 -49.34 89.48 15.99
C LEU A 34 -48.00 89.15 15.30
N PHE A 35 -47.02 90.05 15.33
CA PHE A 35 -45.67 89.80 14.81
C PHE A 35 -44.95 88.69 15.60
N GLY A 36 -45.10 88.64 16.92
CA GLY A 36 -44.59 87.54 17.73
C GLY A 36 -45.19 86.19 17.33
N LYS A 37 -46.53 86.12 17.20
CA LYS A 37 -47.22 84.92 16.73
C LYS A 37 -46.82 84.53 15.30
N LEU A 38 -46.64 85.50 14.42
CA LEU A 38 -46.17 85.25 13.05
C LEU A 38 -44.76 84.66 13.06
N GLY A 39 -43.86 85.18 13.90
CA GLY A 39 -42.51 84.64 14.10
C GLY A 39 -42.53 83.21 14.66
N GLU A 40 -43.38 82.92 15.63
CA GLU A 40 -43.57 81.55 16.16
C GLU A 40 -44.08 80.58 15.08
N LEU A 41 -45.07 81.00 14.28
CA LEU A 41 -45.60 80.20 13.18
C LEU A 41 -44.54 79.97 12.09
N GLN A 42 -43.75 80.99 11.75
CA GLN A 42 -42.65 80.89 10.81
C GLN A 42 -41.55 79.96 11.34
N GLY A 43 -41.23 80.02 12.63
CA GLY A 43 -40.29 79.11 13.30
C GLY A 43 -40.78 77.67 13.27
N LYS A 44 -42.06 77.43 13.60
CA LYS A 44 -42.68 76.10 13.50
C LYS A 44 -42.69 75.58 12.07
N LEU A 45 -42.99 76.42 11.08
CA LEU A 45 -42.96 76.06 9.67
C LEU A 45 -41.53 75.68 9.22
N GLY A 46 -40.52 76.44 9.66
CA GLY A 46 -39.11 76.13 9.39
C GLY A 46 -38.67 74.81 10.01
N GLN A 47 -39.07 74.53 11.26
CA GLN A 47 -38.83 73.24 11.91
C GLN A 47 -39.55 72.09 11.19
N MET A 48 -40.82 72.29 10.79
CA MET A 48 -41.56 71.28 10.02
C MET A 48 -40.89 71.02 8.67
N ALA A 49 -40.45 72.05 7.95
CA ALA A 49 -39.74 71.90 6.69
C ALA A 49 -38.43 71.12 6.87
N GLY A 50 -37.62 71.45 7.88
CA GLY A 50 -36.40 70.73 8.22
C GLY A 50 -36.65 69.26 8.58
N SER A 51 -37.66 69.00 9.42
CA SER A 51 -38.03 67.61 9.77
C SER A 51 -38.53 66.81 8.57
N LYS A 52 -39.26 67.44 7.64
CA LYS A 52 -39.72 66.82 6.40
C LYS A 52 -38.54 66.46 5.48
N THR A 53 -37.56 67.36 5.34
CA THR A 53 -36.35 67.09 4.54
C THR A 53 -35.52 65.97 5.17
N ASP A 54 -35.36 65.97 6.49
CA ASP A 54 -34.61 64.95 7.21
C ASP A 54 -35.27 63.57 7.06
N LEU A 55 -36.60 63.49 7.23
CA LEU A 55 -37.35 62.25 7.03
C LEU A 55 -37.26 61.76 5.59
N SER A 56 -37.35 62.65 4.60
CA SER A 56 -37.19 62.29 3.20
C SER A 56 -35.79 61.74 2.91
N SER A 57 -34.74 62.35 3.47
CA SER A 57 -33.36 61.86 3.29
C SER A 57 -33.14 60.48 3.91
N LYS A 58 -33.69 60.25 5.12
CA LYS A 58 -33.64 58.95 5.80
C LYS A 58 -34.40 57.88 5.02
N LEU A 59 -35.54 58.23 4.41
CA LEU A 59 -36.29 57.30 3.57
C LEU A 59 -35.46 56.87 2.35
N VAL A 60 -34.89 57.83 1.62
CA VAL A 60 -34.02 57.56 0.46
C VAL A 60 -32.86 56.65 0.85
N PHE A 61 -32.16 56.96 1.93
CA PHE A 61 -31.06 56.12 2.42
C PHE A 61 -31.53 54.69 2.75
N SER A 62 -32.68 54.54 3.41
CA SER A 62 -33.23 53.22 3.72
C SER A 62 -33.64 52.43 2.47
N GLU A 63 -34.07 53.10 1.41
CA GLU A 63 -34.38 52.48 0.12
C GLU A 63 -33.11 52.05 -0.62
N GLU A 64 -32.06 52.89 -0.61
CA GLU A 64 -30.74 52.55 -1.15
C GLU A 64 -30.12 51.33 -0.45
N GLU A 65 -30.21 51.27 0.88
CA GLU A 65 -29.75 50.11 1.65
C GLU A 65 -30.56 48.85 1.31
N LYS A 66 -31.88 48.94 1.17
CA LYS A 66 -32.72 47.81 0.74
C LYS A 66 -32.35 47.32 -0.66
N LEU A 67 -32.08 48.23 -1.59
CA LEU A 67 -31.64 47.88 -2.94
C LEU A 67 -30.25 47.21 -2.92
N LYS A 68 -29.34 47.71 -2.08
CA LYS A 68 -28.02 47.10 -1.89
C LYS A 68 -28.13 45.68 -1.33
N ILE A 69 -28.93 45.48 -0.27
CA ILE A 69 -29.19 44.15 0.30
C ILE A 69 -29.85 43.22 -0.73
N SER A 70 -30.82 43.74 -1.50
CA SER A 70 -31.50 42.96 -2.55
C SER A 70 -30.54 42.52 -3.65
N LYS A 71 -29.62 43.40 -4.05
CA LYS A 71 -28.56 43.09 -5.01
C LYS A 71 -27.62 42.01 -4.45
N ASP A 72 -27.12 42.19 -3.23
CA ASP A 72 -26.22 41.24 -2.59
C ASP A 72 -26.89 39.86 -2.44
N LEU A 73 -28.20 39.81 -2.15
CA LEU A 73 -28.98 38.57 -2.10
C LEU A 73 -29.06 37.88 -3.47
N ILE A 74 -29.28 38.63 -4.55
CA ILE A 74 -29.29 38.09 -5.92
C ILE A 74 -27.90 37.58 -6.30
N ASP A 75 -26.84 38.33 -6.00
CA ASP A 75 -25.47 37.92 -6.27
C ASP A 75 -25.12 36.62 -5.52
N LEU A 76 -25.55 36.47 -4.26
CA LEU A 76 -25.42 35.23 -3.50
C LEU A 76 -26.23 34.08 -4.11
N GLN A 77 -27.45 34.32 -4.60
CA GLN A 77 -28.24 33.30 -5.29
C GLN A 77 -27.58 32.85 -6.59
N ILE A 78 -27.01 33.77 -7.37
CA ILE A 78 -26.26 33.45 -8.59
C ILE A 78 -25.02 32.64 -8.25
N GLN A 79 -24.26 33.02 -7.23
CA GLN A 79 -23.09 32.27 -6.78
C GLN A 79 -23.48 30.86 -6.30
N THR A 80 -24.58 30.74 -5.56
CA THR A 80 -25.10 29.44 -5.09
C THR A 80 -25.49 28.55 -6.26
N ASN A 81 -26.17 29.10 -7.27
CA ASN A 81 -26.53 28.36 -8.48
C ASN A 81 -25.30 27.95 -9.29
N LYS A 82 -24.31 28.83 -9.45
CA LYS A 82 -23.03 28.49 -10.11
C LYS A 82 -22.30 27.35 -9.41
N MET A 83 -22.22 27.40 -8.08
CA MET A 83 -21.63 26.30 -7.30
C MET A 83 -22.42 25.01 -7.51
N ARG A 84 -23.76 25.07 -7.49
CA ARG A 84 -24.61 23.91 -7.74
C ARG A 84 -24.40 23.31 -9.14
N GLU A 85 -24.32 24.14 -10.18
CA GLU A 85 -24.02 23.70 -11.54
C GLU A 85 -22.66 23.00 -11.64
N GLN A 86 -21.64 23.54 -10.97
CA GLN A 86 -20.32 22.90 -10.88
C GLN A 86 -20.39 21.55 -10.19
N TYR A 87 -21.07 21.46 -9.04
CA TYR A 87 -21.27 20.19 -8.34
C TYR A 87 -22.04 19.16 -9.19
N GLU A 88 -23.05 19.60 -9.94
CA GLU A 88 -23.79 18.71 -10.85
C GLU A 88 -22.88 18.23 -11.98
N ALA A 89 -22.09 19.10 -12.61
CA ALA A 89 -21.12 18.74 -13.65
C ALA A 89 -20.05 17.76 -13.14
N GLU A 90 -19.41 18.04 -12.01
CA GLU A 90 -18.45 17.14 -11.38
C GLU A 90 -19.07 15.78 -11.04
N ASN A 91 -20.31 15.76 -10.55
CA ASN A 91 -21.03 14.52 -10.30
C ASN A 91 -21.27 13.71 -11.59
N PHE A 92 -21.57 14.36 -12.72
CA PHE A 92 -21.69 13.67 -14.00
C PHE A 92 -20.35 13.10 -14.47
N GLU A 93 -19.26 13.86 -14.35
CA GLU A 93 -17.91 13.38 -14.69
C GLU A 93 -17.49 12.19 -13.82
N LEU A 94 -17.73 12.27 -12.51
CA LEU A 94 -17.45 11.19 -11.56
C LEU A 94 -18.28 9.94 -11.87
N LYS A 95 -19.58 10.08 -12.18
CA LYS A 95 -20.43 8.96 -12.61
C LYS A 95 -19.90 8.30 -13.88
N ASN A 96 -19.48 9.09 -14.87
CA ASN A 96 -18.88 8.54 -16.09
C ASN A 96 -17.58 7.78 -15.79
N LYS A 97 -16.75 8.31 -14.88
CA LYS A 97 -15.51 7.64 -14.47
C LYS A 97 -15.78 6.35 -13.70
N ILE A 98 -16.78 6.33 -12.83
CA ILE A 98 -17.24 5.12 -12.13
C ILE A 98 -17.69 4.08 -13.15
N LEU A 99 -18.53 4.45 -14.12
CA LEU A 99 -19.00 3.52 -15.15
C LEU A 99 -17.84 2.93 -15.98
N LEU A 100 -16.85 3.76 -16.35
CA LEU A 100 -15.64 3.29 -17.04
C LEU A 100 -14.84 2.31 -16.20
N LEU A 101 -14.68 2.60 -14.90
CA LEU A 101 -13.98 1.72 -13.97
C LEU A 101 -14.74 0.41 -13.73
N GLU A 102 -16.07 0.45 -13.62
CA GLU A 102 -16.92 -0.73 -13.53
C GLU A 102 -16.79 -1.62 -14.77
N ASN A 103 -16.82 -1.03 -15.97
CA ASN A 103 -16.58 -1.78 -17.21
C ASN A 103 -15.20 -2.44 -17.23
N HIS A 104 -14.17 -1.70 -16.82
CA HIS A 104 -12.81 -2.26 -16.77
C HIS A 104 -12.66 -3.35 -15.70
N MET A 105 -13.32 -3.21 -14.55
CA MET A 105 -13.37 -4.28 -13.54
C MET A 105 -14.05 -5.53 -14.09
N LEU A 106 -15.17 -5.40 -14.81
CA LEU A 106 -15.86 -6.53 -15.44
C LEU A 106 -14.98 -7.22 -16.49
N GLU A 107 -14.22 -6.45 -17.29
CA GLU A 107 -13.24 -7.01 -18.23
C GLU A 107 -12.16 -7.83 -17.51
N LEU A 108 -11.58 -7.28 -16.43
CA LEU A 108 -10.57 -7.97 -15.63
C LEU A 108 -11.13 -9.21 -14.92
N GLU A 109 -12.38 -9.19 -14.45
CA GLU A 109 -13.05 -10.36 -13.87
C GLU A 109 -13.23 -11.47 -14.93
N MET A 110 -13.64 -11.12 -16.15
CA MET A 110 -13.72 -12.09 -17.24
C MET A 110 -12.36 -12.69 -17.59
N GLU A 111 -11.28 -11.89 -17.60
CA GLU A 111 -9.92 -12.38 -17.84
C GLU A 111 -9.44 -13.29 -16.72
N ARG A 112 -9.68 -12.91 -15.46
CA ARG A 112 -9.39 -13.74 -14.28
C ARG A 112 -10.09 -15.10 -14.38
N ASP A 113 -11.36 -15.12 -14.77
CA ASP A 113 -12.15 -16.35 -14.87
C ASP A 113 -11.71 -17.23 -16.05
N LYS A 114 -11.18 -16.63 -17.14
CA LYS A 114 -10.51 -17.39 -18.22
C LYS A 114 -9.21 -18.02 -17.72
N LEU A 115 -8.34 -17.25 -17.08
CA LEU A 115 -7.08 -17.73 -16.53
C LEU A 115 -7.27 -18.81 -15.45
N ALA A 116 -8.33 -18.69 -14.63
CA ALA A 116 -8.67 -19.71 -13.64
C ALA A 116 -9.05 -21.04 -14.30
N ARG A 117 -9.83 -21.01 -15.39
CA ARG A 117 -10.17 -22.21 -16.17
C ARG A 117 -8.94 -22.83 -16.83
N ASP A 118 -8.07 -22.01 -17.41
CA ASP A 118 -6.83 -22.48 -18.03
C ASP A 118 -5.89 -23.11 -17.00
N ARG A 119 -5.78 -22.50 -15.82
CA ARG A 119 -5.01 -23.05 -14.69
C ARG A 119 -5.54 -24.41 -14.27
N GLU A 120 -6.85 -24.58 -14.13
CA GLU A 120 -7.44 -25.86 -13.73
C GLU A 120 -7.24 -26.94 -14.80
N MET A 121 -7.35 -26.58 -16.08
CA MET A 121 -7.05 -27.46 -17.20
C MET A 121 -5.58 -27.92 -17.19
N VAL A 122 -4.63 -26.99 -17.04
CA VAL A 122 -3.20 -27.33 -16.98
C VAL A 122 -2.90 -28.20 -15.75
N ARG A 123 -3.49 -27.87 -14.59
CA ARG A 123 -3.37 -28.67 -13.36
C ARG A 123 -3.88 -30.10 -13.57
N GLY A 124 -5.03 -30.27 -14.23
CA GLY A 124 -5.57 -31.58 -14.57
C GLY A 124 -4.62 -32.38 -15.49
N ARG A 125 -4.02 -31.72 -16.48
CA ARG A 125 -3.02 -32.35 -17.37
C ARG A 125 -1.76 -32.78 -16.61
N VAL A 126 -1.26 -31.95 -15.70
CA VAL A 126 -0.09 -32.28 -14.86
C VAL A 126 -0.40 -33.49 -13.99
N GLN A 127 -1.55 -33.50 -13.31
CA GLN A 127 -1.96 -34.65 -12.50
C GLN A 127 -2.10 -35.95 -13.30
N ALA A 128 -2.59 -35.87 -14.54
CA ALA A 128 -2.66 -37.04 -15.42
C ALA A 128 -1.26 -37.57 -15.77
N VAL A 129 -0.33 -36.68 -16.12
CA VAL A 129 1.06 -37.07 -16.41
C VAL A 129 1.76 -37.65 -15.18
N GLU A 130 1.54 -37.08 -14.00
CA GLU A 130 2.08 -37.60 -12.74
C GLU A 130 1.55 -39.02 -12.44
N LYS A 131 0.27 -39.30 -12.70
CA LYS A 131 -0.30 -40.65 -12.56
C LYS A 131 0.36 -41.61 -13.53
N ASN A 132 0.44 -41.25 -14.81
CA ASN A 132 1.10 -42.08 -15.83
C ASN A 132 2.58 -42.36 -15.47
N HIS A 133 3.28 -41.38 -14.90
CA HIS A 133 4.66 -41.58 -14.46
C HIS A 133 4.78 -42.57 -13.29
N LYS A 134 3.85 -42.51 -12.34
CA LYS A 134 3.78 -43.47 -11.23
C LYS A 134 3.48 -44.89 -11.74
N GLU A 135 2.49 -45.02 -12.62
CA GLU A 135 2.15 -46.30 -13.25
C GLU A 135 3.36 -46.89 -14.00
N LEU A 136 4.06 -46.08 -14.79
CA LEU A 136 5.26 -46.51 -15.52
C LEU A 136 6.42 -46.90 -14.56
N ALA A 137 6.56 -46.20 -13.43
CA ALA A 137 7.55 -46.55 -12.42
C ALA A 137 7.23 -47.91 -11.75
N ASP A 138 5.95 -48.15 -11.45
CA ASP A 138 5.48 -49.43 -10.90
C ASP A 138 5.69 -50.57 -11.90
N GLU A 139 5.37 -50.36 -13.18
CA GLU A 139 5.66 -51.29 -14.27
C GLU A 139 7.16 -51.59 -14.39
N TYR A 140 8.02 -50.56 -14.28
CA TYR A 140 9.47 -50.73 -14.32
C TYR A 140 9.98 -51.56 -13.14
N ILE A 141 9.43 -51.37 -11.93
CA ILE A 141 9.80 -52.16 -10.75
C ILE A 141 9.44 -53.63 -10.97
N VAL A 142 8.23 -53.91 -11.46
CA VAL A 142 7.78 -55.28 -11.78
C VAL A 142 8.65 -55.90 -12.86
N LEU A 143 8.98 -55.14 -13.91
CA LEU A 143 9.82 -55.64 -14.99
C LEU A 143 11.24 -55.95 -14.47
N LYS A 144 11.81 -55.08 -13.64
CA LYS A 144 13.13 -55.28 -13.02
C LYS A 144 13.15 -56.51 -12.11
N SER A 145 12.10 -56.73 -11.32
CA SER A 145 12.02 -57.94 -10.48
C SER A 145 11.92 -59.21 -11.32
N ASN A 146 11.18 -59.18 -12.43
CA ASN A 146 11.11 -60.28 -13.40
C ASN A 146 12.47 -60.58 -14.03
N TYR A 147 13.20 -59.56 -14.51
CA TYR A 147 14.56 -59.75 -15.04
C TYR A 147 15.52 -60.32 -14.00
N LEU A 148 15.42 -59.88 -12.74
CA LEU A 148 16.24 -60.43 -11.66
C LEU A 148 15.91 -61.89 -11.36
N ALA A 149 14.64 -62.28 -11.41
CA ALA A 149 14.23 -63.68 -11.25
C ALA A 149 14.76 -64.54 -12.41
N LEU A 150 14.60 -64.08 -13.65
CA LEU A 150 15.09 -64.78 -14.84
C LEU A 150 16.62 -64.91 -14.84
N SER A 151 17.34 -63.88 -14.38
CA SER A 151 18.80 -63.95 -14.23
C SER A 151 19.21 -65.03 -13.23
N LYS A 152 18.50 -65.15 -12.10
CA LYS A 152 18.78 -66.21 -11.12
C LYS A 152 18.49 -67.60 -11.69
N GLU A 153 17.37 -67.78 -12.37
CA GLU A 153 17.06 -69.06 -13.05
C GLU A 153 18.13 -69.41 -14.09
N HIS A 154 18.61 -68.41 -14.84
CA HIS A 154 19.70 -68.61 -15.79
C HIS A 154 21.00 -69.02 -15.08
N ASP A 155 21.38 -68.35 -13.99
CA ASP A 155 22.56 -68.68 -13.20
C ASP A 155 22.46 -70.10 -12.61
N ASP A 156 21.27 -70.50 -12.12
CA ASP A 156 21.00 -71.85 -11.61
C ASP A 156 21.14 -72.91 -12.71
N GLU A 157 20.67 -72.64 -13.94
CA GLU A 157 20.87 -73.53 -15.09
C GLU A 157 22.34 -73.60 -15.54
N VAL A 158 23.08 -72.49 -15.45
CA VAL A 158 24.53 -72.49 -15.70
C VAL A 158 25.24 -73.37 -14.67
N MET A 159 24.90 -73.26 -13.39
CA MET A 159 25.46 -74.10 -12.33
C MET A 159 25.18 -75.59 -12.57
N LYS A 160 23.94 -75.96 -12.94
CA LYS A 160 23.59 -77.35 -13.30
C LYS A 160 24.38 -77.84 -14.51
N ASN A 161 24.60 -76.99 -15.52
CA ASN A 161 25.38 -77.34 -16.69
C ASN A 161 26.87 -77.53 -16.35
N ASP A 162 27.41 -76.71 -15.46
CA ASP A 162 28.77 -76.86 -14.94
C ASP A 162 28.92 -78.15 -14.12
N GLU A 163 27.93 -78.50 -13.29
CA GLU A 163 27.87 -79.78 -12.57
C GLU A 163 27.84 -80.96 -13.53
N LEU A 164 26.96 -80.94 -14.54
CA LEU A 164 26.87 -81.98 -15.56
C LEU A 164 28.19 -82.09 -16.36
N SER A 165 28.81 -80.95 -16.68
CA SER A 165 30.11 -80.89 -17.35
C SER A 165 31.22 -81.51 -16.49
N PHE A 166 31.18 -81.29 -15.17
CA PHE A 166 32.10 -81.91 -14.21
C PHE A 166 31.87 -83.41 -14.06
N GLU A 167 30.61 -83.86 -14.04
CA GLU A 167 30.25 -85.28 -14.04
C GLU A 167 30.73 -85.98 -15.32
N LEU A 168 30.50 -85.37 -16.48
CA LEU A 168 30.99 -85.87 -17.77
C LEU A 168 32.52 -85.97 -17.79
N LEU A 169 33.23 -84.96 -17.28
CA LEU A 169 34.69 -85.00 -17.13
C LEU A 169 35.14 -86.12 -16.18
N SER A 170 34.40 -86.35 -15.09
CA SER A 170 34.72 -87.41 -14.13
C SER A 170 34.48 -88.80 -14.72
N LEU A 171 33.40 -88.98 -15.50
CA LEU A 171 33.13 -90.20 -16.25
C LEU A 171 34.17 -90.44 -17.33
N ALA A 172 34.59 -89.41 -18.07
CA ALA A 172 35.68 -89.51 -19.05
C ALA A 172 37.00 -89.94 -18.37
N LYS A 173 37.33 -89.35 -17.21
CA LYS A 173 38.50 -89.78 -16.41
C LYS A 173 38.37 -91.23 -15.93
N ALA A 174 37.19 -91.66 -15.49
CA ALA A 174 36.94 -93.05 -15.08
C ALA A 174 37.09 -94.02 -16.26
N GLN A 175 36.59 -93.64 -17.44
CA GLN A 175 36.77 -94.38 -18.67
C GLN A 175 38.25 -94.50 -19.06
N ASP A 176 39.02 -93.41 -18.98
CA ASP A 176 40.47 -93.43 -19.21
C ASP A 176 41.20 -94.36 -18.23
N ILE A 177 40.79 -94.40 -16.95
CA ILE A 177 41.37 -95.33 -15.95
C ILE A 177 41.03 -96.78 -16.29
N LEU A 178 39.80 -97.07 -16.71
CA LEU A 178 39.38 -98.40 -17.13
C LEU A 178 40.11 -98.84 -18.40
N LEU A 179 40.29 -97.96 -19.37
CA LEU A 179 41.08 -98.23 -20.57
C LEU A 179 42.54 -98.54 -20.19
N LYS A 180 43.15 -97.78 -19.29
CA LYS A 180 44.50 -98.08 -18.76
C LYS A 180 44.56 -99.42 -18.02
N GLN A 181 43.53 -99.77 -17.26
CA GLN A 181 43.45 -101.09 -16.61
C GLN A 181 43.31 -102.21 -17.63
N GLN A 182 42.47 -102.03 -18.66
CA GLN A 182 42.33 -102.98 -19.75
C GLN A 182 43.64 -103.15 -20.52
N GLU A 183 44.33 -102.06 -20.86
CA GLU A 183 45.67 -102.09 -21.46
C GLU A 183 46.66 -102.83 -20.55
N SER A 184 46.64 -102.62 -19.23
CA SER A 184 47.52 -103.34 -18.29
C SER A 184 47.19 -104.83 -18.14
N GLN A 185 45.90 -105.20 -18.30
CA GLN A 185 45.46 -106.60 -18.33
C GLN A 185 45.81 -107.27 -19.67
N GLU A 186 45.74 -106.53 -20.77
CA GLU A 186 46.22 -106.95 -22.08
C GLU A 186 47.75 -107.07 -22.09
N GLN A 187 48.48 -106.16 -21.43
CA GLN A 187 49.93 -106.26 -21.25
C GLN A 187 50.34 -107.44 -20.35
N SER A 188 49.57 -107.76 -19.31
CA SER A 188 49.83 -108.96 -18.50
C SER A 188 49.42 -110.26 -19.20
N ARG A 189 48.35 -110.26 -20.02
CA ARG A 189 48.05 -111.35 -20.97
C ARG A 189 49.14 -111.49 -22.04
N ALA A 190 49.66 -110.38 -22.55
CA ALA A 190 50.76 -110.35 -23.50
C ALA A 190 52.03 -110.96 -22.89
N ALA A 191 52.34 -110.69 -21.63
CA ALA A 191 53.47 -111.32 -20.92
C ALA A 191 53.32 -112.85 -20.79
N TYR A 192 52.10 -113.39 -20.66
CA TYR A 192 51.87 -114.84 -20.72
C TYR A 192 52.03 -115.40 -22.14
N THR A 193 51.60 -114.69 -23.18
CA THR A 193 51.82 -115.11 -24.59
C THR A 193 53.26 -114.92 -25.06
N GLU A 194 54.01 -113.99 -24.47
CA GLU A 194 55.41 -113.71 -24.78
C GLU A 194 56.31 -114.87 -24.31
N THR A 195 56.01 -115.52 -23.17
CA THR A 195 56.71 -116.76 -22.76
C THR A 195 56.50 -117.96 -23.71
N ALA A 196 55.42 -117.97 -24.50
CA ALA A 196 55.16 -119.00 -25.50
C ALA A 196 55.79 -118.70 -26.88
N GLU A 197 56.07 -117.43 -27.18
CA GLU A 197 56.57 -117.00 -28.49
C GLU A 197 58.08 -116.66 -28.52
N GLU A 198 58.73 -116.54 -27.36
CA GLU A 198 60.18 -116.32 -27.22
C GLU A 198 61.05 -117.47 -27.77
N LEU A 199 60.53 -118.71 -27.87
CA LEU A 199 61.23 -119.84 -28.50
C LEU A 199 61.13 -119.86 -30.05
N ALA A 200 60.31 -119.01 -30.66
CA ALA A 200 60.11 -118.96 -32.12
C ALA A 200 60.81 -117.77 -32.81
N ARG A 201 61.24 -116.73 -32.06
CA ARG A 201 61.82 -115.50 -32.61
C ARG A 201 63.35 -115.51 -32.81
N VAL A 202 64.08 -116.52 -32.31
CA VAL A 202 65.55 -116.62 -32.46
C VAL A 202 65.99 -117.25 -33.81
N ARG A 203 65.07 -117.76 -34.65
CA ARG A 203 65.40 -118.34 -35.98
C ARG A 203 64.98 -117.52 -37.20
N ALA A 204 64.36 -116.36 -37.03
CA ALA A 204 63.93 -115.50 -38.15
C ALA A 204 64.71 -114.17 -38.25
N LEU A 205 65.88 -114.08 -37.61
CA LEU A 205 66.78 -112.93 -37.66
C LEU A 205 67.62 -112.84 -38.96
N VAL A 206 67.08 -113.30 -40.10
CA VAL A 206 67.78 -113.27 -41.41
C VAL A 206 66.85 -112.91 -42.57
N SER A 207 66.05 -111.85 -42.43
CA SER A 207 65.57 -111.15 -43.63
C SER A 207 65.24 -109.69 -43.37
N ARG A 208 66.22 -108.87 -43.78
CA ARG A 208 66.02 -107.56 -44.42
C ARG A 208 65.95 -106.33 -43.51
N LEU A 209 67.14 -105.98 -43.02
CA LEU A 209 67.61 -104.61 -43.21
C LEU A 209 68.03 -104.43 -44.68
N SER A 210 67.33 -103.56 -45.41
CA SER A 210 67.86 -102.94 -46.63
C SER A 210 67.31 -101.52 -46.77
N SER A 211 67.89 -100.62 -45.97
CA SER A 211 68.39 -99.30 -46.36
C SER A 211 67.72 -98.56 -47.53
N ARG A 212 67.20 -97.35 -47.27
CA ARG A 212 67.62 -96.18 -48.07
C ARG A 212 67.38 -94.82 -47.40
N ARG A 213 68.52 -94.17 -47.11
CA ARG A 213 68.89 -92.74 -47.22
C ARG A 213 68.02 -91.66 -46.56
N ILE A 214 68.67 -91.03 -45.58
CA ILE A 214 68.48 -89.65 -45.15
C ILE A 214 69.44 -88.76 -45.97
N LYS A 215 68.94 -87.61 -46.44
CA LYS A 215 69.73 -86.39 -46.75
C LYS A 215 68.89 -85.14 -46.39
N PRO A 216 69.52 -84.00 -46.10
CA PRO A 216 68.98 -82.94 -45.23
C PRO A 216 68.47 -81.73 -46.03
N GLU A 217 67.30 -81.20 -45.67
CA GLU A 217 66.81 -79.86 -46.04
C GLU A 217 65.55 -79.52 -45.21
N GLU A 218 65.75 -78.83 -44.08
CA GLU A 218 64.69 -78.17 -43.32
C GLU A 218 64.98 -76.66 -43.28
N LEU A 219 64.73 -76.04 -44.43
CA LEU A 219 64.34 -74.63 -44.50
C LEU A 219 62.93 -74.63 -45.05
N MET A 220 62.10 -73.73 -44.53
CA MET A 220 60.73 -73.37 -44.92
C MET A 220 59.65 -73.77 -43.88
N ALA A 221 59.56 -72.95 -42.84
CA ALA A 221 58.30 -72.71 -42.14
C ALA A 221 57.31 -72.01 -43.11
N SER A 222 56.39 -72.80 -43.65
CA SER A 222 54.99 -72.49 -44.01
C SER A 222 54.56 -71.00 -44.07
N GLU A 223 54.42 -70.45 -45.29
CA GLU A 223 53.79 -69.13 -45.57
C GLU A 223 52.43 -68.81 -44.88
N PRO A 224 51.52 -69.76 -44.60
CA PRO A 224 50.22 -69.41 -43.98
C PRO A 224 50.31 -68.89 -42.54
N GLU A 225 51.38 -69.17 -41.79
CA GLU A 225 51.59 -68.61 -40.45
C GLU A 225 52.10 -67.17 -40.50
N ARG A 226 52.94 -66.83 -41.49
CA ARG A 226 53.33 -65.45 -41.78
C ARG A 226 52.13 -64.57 -42.14
N ARG A 227 51.19 -65.06 -42.96
CA ARG A 227 49.97 -64.30 -43.33
C ARG A 227 48.94 -64.15 -42.19
N LYS A 228 49.02 -64.98 -41.14
CA LYS A 228 48.24 -64.80 -39.91
C LYS A 228 48.92 -63.78 -38.98
N LEU A 229 50.23 -63.87 -38.83
CA LEU A 229 51.01 -62.89 -38.05
C LEU A 229 50.98 -61.49 -38.68
N GLU A 230 51.02 -61.40 -40.00
CA GLU A 230 50.97 -60.14 -40.78
C GLU A 230 49.60 -59.48 -40.70
N ARG A 231 48.50 -60.25 -40.62
CA ARG A 231 47.15 -59.74 -40.33
C ARG A 231 46.99 -59.23 -38.90
N SER A 232 47.63 -59.85 -37.91
CA SER A 232 47.62 -59.35 -36.52
C SER A 232 48.61 -58.20 -36.26
N LEU A 233 49.69 -58.09 -37.03
CA LEU A 233 50.67 -56.98 -36.92
C LEU A 233 50.25 -55.73 -37.70
N LEU A 234 49.52 -55.87 -38.81
CA LEU A 234 48.97 -54.74 -39.59
C LEU A 234 47.53 -54.36 -39.23
N GLY A 235 46.73 -55.28 -38.66
CA GLY A 235 45.35 -55.01 -38.23
C GLY A 235 45.24 -54.02 -37.07
N ASN A 236 46.26 -53.93 -36.22
CA ASN A 236 46.27 -53.04 -35.06
C ASN A 236 46.71 -51.61 -35.40
N GLN A 237 47.14 -51.36 -36.65
CA GLN A 237 47.59 -50.02 -37.06
C GLN A 237 46.42 -49.02 -37.12
N ASP A 238 45.22 -49.48 -37.46
CA ASP A 238 44.03 -48.64 -37.50
C ASP A 238 43.43 -48.45 -36.10
N GLU A 239 43.50 -49.46 -35.23
CA GLU A 239 43.13 -49.34 -33.81
C GLU A 239 44.01 -48.30 -33.09
N ILE A 240 45.33 -48.31 -33.32
CA ILE A 240 46.26 -47.33 -32.75
C ILE A 240 45.97 -45.91 -33.29
N LYS A 241 45.60 -45.77 -34.56
CA LYS A 241 45.17 -44.48 -35.13
C LYS A 241 43.88 -43.98 -34.49
N ASP A 242 42.90 -44.86 -34.32
CA ASP A 242 41.62 -44.53 -33.68
C ASP A 242 41.83 -44.13 -32.21
N GLU A 243 42.72 -44.80 -31.48
CA GLU A 243 43.11 -44.44 -30.12
C GLU A 243 43.84 -43.09 -30.07
N LEU A 244 44.75 -42.81 -31.00
CA LEU A 244 45.41 -41.50 -31.14
C LEU A 244 44.41 -40.39 -31.46
N GLU A 245 43.43 -40.65 -32.33
CA GLU A 245 42.35 -39.69 -32.62
C GLU A 245 41.45 -39.45 -31.41
N LYS A 246 41.08 -40.50 -30.67
CA LYS A 246 40.31 -40.36 -29.42
C LYS A 246 41.11 -39.54 -28.40
N MET A 247 42.40 -39.81 -28.25
CA MET A 247 43.30 -39.05 -27.38
C MET A 247 43.38 -37.58 -27.81
N LYS A 248 43.54 -37.31 -29.11
CA LYS A 248 43.57 -35.96 -29.67
C LYS A 248 42.27 -35.20 -29.43
N LYS A 249 41.12 -35.82 -29.73
CA LYS A 249 39.78 -35.26 -29.47
C LYS A 249 39.57 -34.97 -27.98
N ASN A 250 40.09 -35.83 -27.10
CA ASN A 250 40.03 -35.60 -25.65
C ASN A 250 40.88 -34.40 -25.23
N TYR A 251 42.10 -34.26 -25.76
CA TYR A 251 42.95 -33.10 -25.48
C TYR A 251 42.39 -31.79 -26.06
N GLU A 252 41.86 -31.81 -27.28
CA GLU A 252 41.16 -30.67 -27.88
C GLU A 252 39.93 -30.29 -27.04
N GLY A 253 39.15 -31.29 -26.58
CA GLY A 253 38.02 -31.06 -25.68
C GLY A 253 38.45 -30.50 -24.32
N GLN A 254 39.58 -30.95 -23.75
CA GLN A 254 40.14 -30.38 -22.53
C GLN A 254 40.63 -28.94 -22.75
N GLN A 255 41.29 -28.67 -23.88
CA GLN A 255 41.77 -27.35 -24.24
C GLN A 255 40.60 -26.36 -24.41
N HIS A 256 39.56 -26.73 -25.15
CA HIS A 256 38.37 -25.89 -25.29
C HIS A 256 37.66 -25.66 -23.95
N ARG A 257 37.57 -26.67 -23.07
CA ARG A 257 37.02 -26.47 -21.71
C ARG A 257 37.84 -25.48 -20.87
N LEU A 258 39.16 -25.44 -21.06
CA LEU A 258 40.03 -24.47 -20.38
C LEU A 258 39.89 -23.07 -20.98
N GLU A 259 39.84 -22.97 -22.31
CA GLU A 259 39.58 -21.72 -23.04
C GLU A 259 38.23 -21.13 -22.62
N ASP A 260 37.18 -21.94 -22.57
CA ASP A 260 35.84 -21.53 -22.12
C ASP A 260 35.88 -21.02 -20.68
N LYS A 261 36.56 -21.72 -19.76
CA LYS A 261 36.73 -21.26 -18.37
C LYS A 261 37.47 -19.93 -18.27
N VAL A 262 38.50 -19.71 -19.09
CA VAL A 262 39.22 -18.44 -19.13
C VAL A 262 38.31 -17.32 -19.65
N VAL A 263 37.49 -17.60 -20.66
CA VAL A 263 36.52 -16.64 -21.20
C VAL A 263 35.42 -16.33 -20.18
N THR A 264 34.88 -17.32 -19.46
CA THR A 264 33.88 -17.09 -18.41
C THR A 264 34.46 -16.27 -17.26
N MET A 265 35.64 -16.63 -16.76
CA MET A 265 36.33 -15.85 -15.74
C MET A 265 36.64 -14.41 -16.22
N GLY A 266 36.99 -14.23 -17.50
CA GLY A 266 37.21 -12.91 -18.09
C GLY A 266 35.94 -12.04 -18.10
N LYS A 267 34.79 -12.64 -18.43
CA LYS A 267 33.47 -11.97 -18.39
C LYS A 267 33.08 -11.62 -16.96
N GLU A 268 33.20 -12.56 -16.02
CA GLU A 268 32.92 -12.34 -14.60
C GLU A 268 33.80 -11.22 -14.02
N MET A 269 35.10 -11.21 -14.34
CA MET A 269 36.00 -10.13 -13.90
C MET A 269 35.63 -8.77 -14.50
N GLN A 270 35.14 -8.73 -15.74
CA GLN A 270 34.66 -7.50 -16.35
C GLN A 270 33.35 -7.01 -15.70
N GLU A 271 32.43 -7.92 -15.41
CA GLU A 271 31.17 -7.65 -14.71
C GLU A 271 31.42 -7.15 -13.29
N ASN A 272 32.31 -7.81 -12.53
CA ASN A 272 32.74 -7.37 -11.21
C ASN A 272 33.35 -5.95 -11.26
N ARG A 273 34.20 -5.66 -12.25
CA ARG A 273 34.75 -4.30 -12.44
C ARG A 273 33.66 -3.27 -12.76
N ARG A 274 32.62 -3.64 -13.51
CA ARG A 274 31.46 -2.75 -13.77
C ARG A 274 30.65 -2.53 -12.50
N ALA A 275 30.39 -3.59 -11.72
CA ALA A 275 29.70 -3.51 -10.44
C ALA A 275 30.44 -2.60 -9.46
N ILE A 276 31.77 -2.73 -9.33
CA ILE A 276 32.61 -1.86 -8.48
C ILE A 276 32.52 -0.38 -8.92
N ARG A 277 32.58 -0.10 -10.23
CA ARG A 277 32.41 1.29 -10.71
C ARG A 277 31.02 1.83 -10.41
N ASN A 278 29.99 1.00 -10.53
CA ASN A 278 28.61 1.39 -10.22
C ASN A 278 28.43 1.68 -8.72
N THR A 279 29.01 0.87 -7.83
CA THR A 279 28.97 1.13 -6.39
C THR A 279 29.76 2.38 -6.03
N GLN A 280 30.94 2.59 -6.62
CA GLN A 280 31.71 3.83 -6.46
C GLN A 280 30.92 5.07 -6.93
N HIS A 281 30.22 4.98 -8.06
CA HIS A 281 29.40 6.08 -8.55
C HIS A 281 28.22 6.38 -7.61
N LYS A 282 27.54 5.34 -7.12
CA LYS A 282 26.46 5.49 -6.11
C LYS A 282 26.98 6.11 -4.80
N LEU A 283 28.14 5.68 -4.32
CA LEU A 283 28.79 6.25 -3.13
C LEU A 283 29.14 7.73 -3.33
N ALA A 284 29.63 8.11 -4.52
CA ALA A 284 29.91 9.50 -4.85
C ALA A 284 28.63 10.35 -4.92
N GLN A 285 27.55 9.81 -5.51
CA GLN A 285 26.24 10.48 -5.53
C GLN A 285 25.68 10.69 -4.11
N GLN A 286 25.75 9.66 -3.25
CA GLN A 286 25.33 9.76 -1.85
C GLN A 286 26.18 10.77 -1.07
N SER A 287 27.50 10.79 -1.29
CA SER A 287 28.40 11.76 -0.67
C SER A 287 28.07 13.20 -1.11
N ALA A 288 27.75 13.41 -2.39
CA ALA A 288 27.33 14.71 -2.89
C ALA A 288 25.98 15.17 -2.31
N ALA A 289 25.01 14.26 -2.17
CA ALA A 289 23.73 14.54 -1.52
C ALA A 289 23.88 14.84 -0.01
N LEU A 290 24.80 14.15 0.68
CA LEU A 290 25.12 14.45 2.06
C LEU A 290 25.73 15.86 2.19
N LEU A 291 26.65 16.24 1.30
CA LEU A 291 27.25 17.57 1.32
C LEU A 291 26.24 18.67 1.01
N SER A 292 25.31 18.45 0.07
CA SER A 292 24.26 19.43 -0.22
C SER A 292 23.24 19.56 0.91
N SER A 293 22.87 18.46 1.57
CA SER A 293 22.01 18.54 2.77
C SER A 293 22.73 19.24 3.95
N GLN A 294 24.04 19.01 4.12
CA GLN A 294 24.85 19.73 5.12
C GLN A 294 24.96 21.23 4.81
N SER A 295 25.08 21.64 3.54
CA SER A 295 25.10 23.07 3.19
C SER A 295 23.74 23.72 3.46
N GLN A 296 22.64 23.03 3.11
CA GLN A 296 21.28 23.50 3.41
C GLN A 296 21.04 23.65 4.91
N LEU A 297 21.54 22.72 5.74
CA LEU A 297 21.46 22.87 7.20
C LEU A 297 22.17 24.13 7.68
N LYS A 298 23.40 24.40 7.19
CA LYS A 298 24.14 25.62 7.55
C LYS A 298 23.44 26.89 7.08
N GLU A 299 22.85 26.88 5.88
CA GLU A 299 22.05 28.00 5.37
C GLU A 299 20.84 28.26 6.29
N VAL A 300 20.10 27.22 6.68
CA VAL A 300 18.97 27.34 7.60
C VAL A 300 19.40 27.79 8.99
N GLU A 301 20.56 27.34 9.49
CA GLU A 301 21.14 27.81 10.75
C GLU A 301 21.49 29.31 10.68
N ALA A 302 22.09 29.75 9.57
CA ALA A 302 22.37 31.16 9.33
C ALA A 302 21.08 31.99 9.24
N GLU A 303 20.06 31.52 8.51
CA GLU A 303 18.74 32.15 8.45
C GLU A 303 18.10 32.24 9.83
N ASN A 304 18.18 31.19 10.65
CA ASN A 304 17.65 31.18 12.02
C ASN A 304 18.36 32.23 12.88
N SER A 305 19.69 32.33 12.78
CA SER A 305 20.45 33.38 13.47
C SER A 305 20.06 34.79 12.99
N GLY A 306 19.82 34.97 11.69
CA GLY A 306 19.35 36.23 11.10
C GLY A 306 17.96 36.62 11.58
N LEU A 307 17.02 35.67 11.59
CA LEU A 307 15.67 35.88 12.12
C LEU A 307 15.68 36.19 13.63
N GLN A 308 16.57 35.56 14.40
CA GLN A 308 16.74 35.88 15.82
C GLN A 308 17.22 37.32 16.03
N LEU A 309 18.12 37.83 15.17
CA LEU A 309 18.53 39.24 15.21
C LEU A 309 17.39 40.18 14.83
N GLN A 310 16.65 39.88 13.75
CA GLN A 310 15.48 40.67 13.37
C GLN A 310 14.40 40.73 14.46
N LEU A 311 14.20 39.64 15.21
CA LEU A 311 13.31 39.62 16.36
C LEU A 311 13.80 40.51 17.50
N LYS A 312 15.13 40.61 17.72
CA LYS A 312 15.70 41.52 18.72
C LYS A 312 15.51 42.98 18.30
N GLU A 313 15.84 43.31 17.05
CA GLU A 313 15.65 44.65 16.48
C GLU A 313 14.19 45.08 16.58
N LEU A 314 13.25 44.23 16.15
CA LEU A 314 11.82 44.55 16.23
C LEU A 314 11.34 44.72 17.68
N ASN A 315 11.85 43.92 18.63
CA ASN A 315 11.56 44.12 20.06
C ASN A 315 12.12 45.43 20.61
N GLU A 316 13.30 45.85 20.16
CA GLU A 316 13.89 47.15 20.49
C GLU A 316 13.07 48.29 19.90
N GLU A 317 12.60 48.17 18.66
CA GLU A 317 11.67 49.12 18.05
C GLU A 317 10.35 49.21 18.82
N TYR A 318 9.80 48.08 19.26
CA TYR A 318 8.60 48.05 20.10
C TYR A 318 8.81 48.79 21.41
N ARG A 319 9.95 48.56 22.07
CA ARG A 319 10.31 49.28 23.30
C ARG A 319 10.48 50.77 23.04
N ALA A 320 11.14 51.16 21.95
CA ALA A 320 11.32 52.56 21.57
C ALA A 320 9.99 53.26 21.27
N ARG A 321 9.05 52.61 20.57
CA ARG A 321 7.70 53.15 20.32
C ARG A 321 6.91 53.30 21.63
N LEU A 322 6.95 52.30 22.51
CA LEU A 322 6.31 52.39 23.83
C LEU A 322 6.90 53.54 24.67
N LEU A 323 8.21 53.71 24.67
CA LEU A 323 8.87 54.84 25.33
C LEU A 323 8.43 56.17 24.74
N ARG A 324 8.30 56.26 23.41
CA ARG A 324 7.81 57.48 22.76
C ARG A 324 6.37 57.79 23.14
N TYR A 325 5.49 56.80 23.15
CA TYR A 325 4.11 56.98 23.61
C TYR A 325 4.03 57.42 25.07
N LEU A 326 4.84 56.86 25.96
CA LEU A 326 4.93 57.30 27.35
C LEU A 326 5.44 58.73 27.47
N GLN A 327 6.43 59.10 26.65
CA GLN A 327 6.99 60.44 26.60
C GLN A 327 5.96 61.46 26.06
N ASP A 328 5.25 61.14 24.98
CA ASP A 328 4.22 62.02 24.41
C ASP A 328 3.04 62.22 25.40
N ILE A 329 2.69 61.19 26.19
CA ILE A 329 1.70 61.29 27.28
C ILE A 329 2.24 62.16 28.44
N ALA A 330 3.51 61.97 28.82
CA ALA A 330 4.13 62.76 29.89
C ALA A 330 4.25 64.25 29.50
N GLU A 331 4.70 64.56 28.29
CA GLU A 331 4.79 65.92 27.75
C GLU A 331 3.41 66.60 27.66
N TYR A 332 2.36 65.85 27.32
CA TYR A 332 0.98 66.35 27.38
C TYR A 332 0.53 66.67 28.80
N VAL A 333 0.82 65.78 29.77
CA VAL A 333 0.45 65.97 31.17
C VAL A 333 1.20 67.15 31.77
N ASP A 334 2.52 67.25 31.55
CA ASP A 334 3.35 68.37 32.03
C ASP A 334 2.96 69.71 31.38
N GLY A 335 2.61 69.71 30.08
CA GLY A 335 2.08 70.89 29.38
C GLY A 335 0.71 71.35 29.90
N SER A 336 -0.15 70.42 30.31
CA SER A 336 -1.47 70.72 30.89
C SER A 336 -1.41 71.30 32.31
N VAL A 337 -0.33 71.03 33.07
CA VAL A 337 -0.15 71.52 34.45
C VAL A 337 0.42 72.95 34.47
N GLY A 338 1.15 73.37 33.42
CA GLY A 338 1.71 74.73 33.30
C GLY A 338 0.73 75.80 32.78
N ALA A 339 -0.39 75.41 32.17
CA ALA A 339 -1.38 76.33 31.62
C ALA A 339 -2.59 76.46 32.57
N GLY A 340 -2.69 77.61 33.23
CA GLY A 340 -3.74 77.90 34.20
C GLY A 340 -5.16 77.64 33.68
N ALA A 341 -5.99 77.12 34.60
CA ALA A 341 -7.40 76.79 34.47
C ALA A 341 -8.17 77.55 33.37
N GLY A 342 -8.49 76.84 32.28
CA GLY A 342 -9.57 77.20 31.36
C GLY A 342 -9.20 77.18 29.87
N HIS A 343 -9.03 76.00 29.26
CA HIS A 343 -9.04 75.85 27.80
C HIS A 343 -9.77 74.56 27.33
N PRO A 344 -10.24 74.50 26.06
CA PRO A 344 -11.52 73.90 25.63
C PRO A 344 -11.37 72.48 25.02
N PRO A 345 -12.43 71.86 24.42
CA PRO A 345 -12.47 70.44 23.98
C PRO A 345 -11.39 69.97 22.99
N LEU A 346 -10.58 70.89 22.44
CA LEU A 346 -9.50 70.61 21.48
C LEU A 346 -8.36 69.78 22.10
N GLU A 347 -8.01 70.01 23.37
CA GLU A 347 -6.96 69.27 24.08
C GLU A 347 -7.35 67.80 24.31
N ARG A 348 -8.63 67.56 24.61
CA ARG A 348 -9.18 66.21 24.78
C ARG A 348 -9.17 65.42 23.47
N SER A 349 -9.34 66.10 22.33
CA SER A 349 -9.16 65.50 21.00
C SER A 349 -7.71 65.13 20.71
N GLN A 350 -6.73 65.91 21.17
CA GLN A 350 -5.31 65.61 20.96
C GLN A 350 -4.87 64.37 21.76
N MET A 351 -5.19 64.30 23.06
CA MET A 351 -4.96 63.08 23.88
C MET A 351 -5.65 61.86 23.28
N LYS A 352 -6.91 62.03 22.83
CA LYS A 352 -7.63 60.95 22.15
C LYS A 352 -6.92 60.51 20.87
N SER A 353 -6.38 61.43 20.07
CA SER A 353 -5.62 61.09 18.87
C SER A 353 -4.32 60.34 19.15
N PHE A 354 -3.60 60.67 20.24
CA PHE A 354 -2.40 59.93 20.64
C PHE A 354 -2.72 58.50 21.07
N VAL A 355 -3.77 58.33 21.87
CA VAL A 355 -4.24 57.00 22.30
C VAL A 355 -4.78 56.20 21.12
N ASP A 356 -5.53 56.83 20.21
CA ASP A 356 -6.05 56.17 19.00
C ASP A 356 -4.91 55.74 18.06
N ASN A 357 -3.86 56.56 17.92
CA ASN A 357 -2.66 56.21 17.15
C ASN A 357 -1.88 55.06 17.80
N MET A 358 -1.66 55.09 19.12
CA MET A 358 -1.05 53.99 19.87
C MET A 358 -1.83 52.68 19.68
N LEU A 359 -3.15 52.74 19.83
CA LEU A 359 -4.01 51.57 19.68
C LEU A 359 -3.98 51.02 18.24
N LYS A 360 -3.92 51.90 17.23
CA LYS A 360 -3.79 51.52 15.82
C LYS A 360 -2.46 50.85 15.54
N ASP A 361 -1.37 51.38 16.07
CA ASP A 361 -0.03 50.83 15.88
C ASP A 361 0.11 49.47 16.57
N VAL A 362 -0.37 49.33 17.82
CA VAL A 362 -0.42 48.04 18.53
C VAL A 362 -1.24 47.01 17.76
N LYS A 363 -2.41 47.39 17.21
CA LYS A 363 -3.22 46.48 16.38
C LYS A 363 -2.48 46.05 15.11
N ALA A 364 -1.83 46.98 14.40
CA ALA A 364 -1.05 46.66 13.20
C ALA A 364 0.14 45.75 13.51
N SER A 365 0.74 45.93 14.68
CA SER A 365 1.90 45.17 15.12
C SER A 365 1.55 43.73 15.53
N TYR A 366 0.42 43.54 16.22
CA TYR A 366 -0.12 42.20 16.46
C TYR A 366 -0.54 41.52 15.17
N LYS A 367 -1.12 42.25 14.21
CA LYS A 367 -1.50 41.70 12.91
C LYS A 367 -0.28 41.22 12.10
N THR A 368 0.79 42.01 12.03
CA THR A 368 2.03 41.60 11.36
C THR A 368 2.73 40.43 12.06
N ARG A 369 2.72 40.40 13.40
CA ARG A 369 3.21 39.25 14.19
C ARG A 369 2.40 37.99 13.93
N GLU A 370 1.08 38.11 13.87
CA GLU A 370 0.17 37.00 13.54
C GLU A 370 0.42 36.48 12.11
N GLU A 371 0.59 37.37 11.14
CA GLU A 371 0.93 37.02 9.76
C GLU A 371 2.29 36.30 9.66
N GLN A 372 3.31 36.77 10.41
CA GLN A 372 4.60 36.11 10.50
C GLN A 372 4.48 34.71 11.11
N LEU A 373 3.79 34.57 12.24
CA LEU A 373 3.56 33.27 12.89
C LEU A 373 2.76 32.31 11.98
N ALA A 374 1.74 32.81 11.29
CA ALA A 374 0.97 32.04 10.33
C ALA A 374 1.85 31.60 9.14
N SER A 375 2.72 32.47 8.64
CA SER A 375 3.65 32.13 7.56
C SER A 375 4.70 31.09 7.99
N ALA A 376 5.25 31.21 9.20
CA ALA A 376 6.18 30.26 9.78
C ALA A 376 5.51 28.90 10.01
N ALA A 377 4.30 28.88 10.57
CA ALA A 377 3.51 27.66 10.74
C ALA A 377 3.22 26.96 9.40
N ARG A 378 2.86 27.71 8.34
CA ARG A 378 2.73 27.17 6.98
C ARG A 378 4.07 26.63 6.45
N GLY A 379 5.17 27.31 6.73
CA GLY A 379 6.53 26.87 6.38
C GLY A 379 6.89 25.54 7.05
N TYR A 380 6.69 25.43 8.36
CA TYR A 380 6.91 24.19 9.11
C TYR A 380 6.02 23.06 8.62
N LYS A 381 4.74 23.33 8.33
CA LYS A 381 3.84 22.33 7.73
C LYS A 381 4.38 21.81 6.39
N LYS A 382 4.86 22.70 5.51
CA LYS A 382 5.46 22.30 4.22
C LYS A 382 6.74 21.47 4.41
N ARG A 383 7.62 21.88 5.33
CA ARG A 383 8.86 21.13 5.64
C ARG A 383 8.54 19.76 6.23
N LEU A 384 7.56 19.67 7.12
CA LEU A 384 7.10 18.40 7.70
C LEU A 384 6.50 17.48 6.64
N GLN A 385 5.68 18.01 5.73
CA GLN A 385 5.17 17.24 4.59
C GLN A 385 6.29 16.74 3.67
N HIS A 386 7.33 17.54 3.44
CA HIS A 386 8.49 17.10 2.67
C HIS A 386 9.25 15.98 3.38
N LEU A 387 9.50 16.14 4.69
CA LEU A 387 10.16 15.13 5.52
C LEU A 387 9.38 13.80 5.52
N LEU A 388 8.05 13.86 5.66
CA LEU A 388 7.18 12.68 5.59
C LEU A 388 7.30 11.97 4.23
N ARG A 389 7.30 12.70 3.10
CA ARG A 389 7.52 12.10 1.77
C ARG A 389 8.89 11.44 1.64
N THR A 390 9.94 12.06 2.18
CA THR A 390 11.28 11.45 2.18
C THR A 390 11.36 10.23 3.11
N HIS A 391 10.63 10.25 4.22
CA HIS A 391 10.53 9.11 5.12
C HIS A 391 9.78 7.95 4.44
N GLU A 392 8.70 8.23 3.73
CA GLU A 392 7.95 7.22 2.97
C GLU A 392 8.81 6.59 1.86
N SER A 393 9.57 7.40 1.12
CA SER A 393 10.47 6.87 0.08
C SER A 393 11.60 6.01 0.68
N LEU A 394 12.14 6.41 1.83
CA LEU A 394 13.12 5.62 2.56
C LEU A 394 12.54 4.30 3.09
N LEU A 395 11.31 4.33 3.62
CA LEU A 395 10.61 3.11 4.05
C LEU A 395 10.38 2.13 2.90
N ILE A 396 10.05 2.63 1.70
CA ILE A 396 9.90 1.78 0.51
C ILE A 396 11.24 1.14 0.13
N ALA A 397 12.34 1.90 0.18
CA ALA A 397 13.67 1.36 -0.10
C ALA A 397 14.09 0.31 0.95
N TYR A 398 13.82 0.58 2.24
CA TYR A 398 14.06 -0.37 3.33
C TYR A 398 13.24 -1.66 3.15
N ARG A 399 11.95 -1.55 2.77
CA ARG A 399 11.09 -2.70 2.46
C ARG A 399 11.71 -3.59 1.40
N MET A 400 12.08 -2.99 0.26
CA MET A 400 12.65 -3.73 -0.85
C MET A 400 13.94 -4.44 -0.45
N GLN A 401 14.80 -3.78 0.33
CA GLN A 401 16.03 -4.37 0.82
C GLN A 401 15.73 -5.54 1.78
N ARG A 402 14.78 -5.39 2.70
CA ARG A 402 14.38 -6.43 3.64
C ARG A 402 13.77 -7.65 2.94
N GLU A 403 12.93 -7.42 1.94
CA GLU A 403 12.35 -8.51 1.12
C GLU A 403 13.43 -9.25 0.32
N GLN A 404 14.43 -8.53 -0.20
CA GLN A 404 15.58 -9.15 -0.86
C GLN A 404 16.41 -10.02 0.11
N ILE A 405 16.64 -9.56 1.34
CA ILE A 405 17.35 -10.34 2.37
C ILE A 405 16.54 -11.58 2.77
N LEU A 406 15.22 -11.44 2.95
CA LEU A 406 14.34 -12.57 3.25
C LEU A 406 14.22 -13.59 2.09
N ALA A 407 14.37 -13.14 0.85
CA ALA A 407 14.35 -13.99 -0.34
C ALA A 407 15.67 -14.74 -0.57
N LEU A 408 16.79 -14.26 -0.02
CA LEU A 408 18.07 -14.96 -0.05
C LEU A 408 18.03 -16.11 0.98
N GLU A 409 18.27 -17.34 0.53
CA GLU A 409 18.29 -18.54 1.38
C GLU A 409 19.49 -18.59 2.36
N GLU A 410 20.45 -17.66 2.21
CA GLU A 410 21.52 -17.47 3.19
C GLU A 410 20.98 -16.78 4.45
N HIS A 411 20.61 -17.59 5.45
CA HIS A 411 20.17 -17.16 6.79
C HIS A 411 21.27 -16.43 7.62
N SER A 412 22.31 -15.89 7.00
CA SER A 412 23.43 -15.23 7.69
C SER A 412 23.17 -13.76 7.99
N LEU A 413 22.22 -13.12 7.26
CA LEU A 413 21.93 -11.70 7.38
C LEU A 413 20.59 -11.48 8.10
N ASP A 414 20.64 -10.74 9.21
CA ASP A 414 19.44 -10.30 9.92
C ASP A 414 18.66 -9.28 9.06
N PRO A 415 17.39 -9.56 8.70
CA PRO A 415 16.55 -8.64 7.94
C PRO A 415 16.20 -7.35 8.71
N GLY A 416 16.46 -7.30 10.02
CA GLY A 416 16.18 -6.14 10.86
C GLY A 416 14.70 -5.99 11.24
N PRO A 417 14.37 -4.98 12.06
CA PRO A 417 13.03 -4.78 12.59
C PRO A 417 11.99 -4.49 11.48
N PRO A 418 10.74 -4.93 11.65
CA PRO A 418 9.69 -4.68 10.67
C PRO A 418 9.33 -3.19 10.55
N GLU A 419 8.80 -2.81 9.39
CA GLU A 419 8.50 -1.41 9.03
C GLU A 419 7.53 -0.70 9.99
N SER A 420 6.70 -1.45 10.71
CA SER A 420 5.80 -0.92 11.74
C SER A 420 6.53 -0.18 12.85
N HIS A 421 7.80 -0.52 13.12
CA HIS A 421 8.64 0.14 14.12
C HIS A 421 9.07 1.56 13.75
N PHE A 422 8.96 1.92 12.47
CA PHE A 422 9.35 3.23 11.94
C PHE A 422 8.14 4.12 11.62
N SER A 423 6.97 3.82 12.18
CA SER A 423 5.79 4.64 11.97
C SER A 423 5.90 5.98 12.72
N VAL A 424 5.59 7.07 12.03
CA VAL A 424 5.54 8.41 12.64
C VAL A 424 4.18 8.55 13.34
N PRO A 425 4.13 8.90 14.64
CA PRO A 425 2.90 8.89 15.43
C PRO A 425 1.93 10.05 15.15
N ASP A 426 2.26 10.96 14.23
CA ASP A 426 1.42 12.13 13.89
C ASP A 426 0.22 11.72 13.01
N ASN A 427 -0.78 11.15 13.68
CA ASN A 427 -2.04 10.70 13.08
C ASN A 427 -2.83 11.84 12.42
N ASP A 428 -2.68 13.09 12.87
CA ASP A 428 -3.51 14.23 12.45
C ASP A 428 -3.21 14.75 11.03
N LEU A 429 -2.03 14.44 10.49
CA LEU A 429 -1.61 14.83 9.14
C LEU A 429 -1.69 13.68 8.14
N GLN A 430 -1.88 12.45 8.62
CA GLN A 430 -1.98 11.25 7.82
C GLN A 430 -3.40 11.10 7.25
N GLU A 431 -3.48 10.94 5.93
CA GLU A 431 -4.71 10.56 5.25
C GLU A 431 -5.23 9.22 5.81
N GLU A 432 -6.54 9.00 5.84
CA GLU A 432 -7.16 7.78 6.38
C GLU A 432 -6.58 6.51 5.74
N LYS A 433 -6.27 6.56 4.44
CA LYS A 433 -5.58 5.49 3.70
C LYS A 433 -4.20 5.17 4.26
N SER A 434 -3.44 6.17 4.69
CA SER A 434 -2.12 5.96 5.29
C SER A 434 -2.20 5.35 6.68
N ARG A 435 -3.27 5.65 7.44
CA ARG A 435 -3.57 5.00 8.73
C ARG A 435 -3.97 3.54 8.55
N GLU A 436 -4.80 3.22 7.55
CA GLU A 436 -5.14 1.83 7.20
C GLU A 436 -3.90 1.05 6.75
N LEU A 437 -3.06 1.65 5.90
CA LEU A 437 -1.78 1.06 5.52
C LEU A 437 -0.87 0.81 6.74
N GLN A 438 -0.89 1.68 7.74
CA GLN A 438 -0.15 1.48 8.98
C GLN A 438 -0.69 0.30 9.79
N ARG A 439 -2.02 0.16 9.94
CA ARG A 439 -2.65 -1.00 10.59
C ARG A 439 -2.29 -2.31 9.88
N LEU A 440 -2.38 -2.33 8.55
CA LEU A 440 -1.98 -3.49 7.74
C LEU A 440 -0.49 -3.85 7.90
N ARG A 441 0.39 -2.85 8.09
CA ARG A 441 1.81 -3.08 8.38
C ARG A 441 2.03 -3.69 9.76
N GLU A 442 1.29 -3.24 10.76
CA GLU A 442 1.33 -3.81 12.12
C GLU A 442 0.83 -5.26 12.12
N ASP A 443 -0.27 -5.55 11.41
CA ASP A 443 -0.80 -6.91 11.27
C ASP A 443 0.16 -7.83 10.50
N LYS A 444 0.76 -7.34 9.40
CA LYS A 444 1.83 -8.06 8.69
C LYS A 444 2.99 -8.39 9.62
N ALA A 445 3.45 -7.41 10.41
CA ALA A 445 4.55 -7.62 11.36
C ALA A 445 4.19 -8.70 12.41
N ARG A 446 2.97 -8.66 12.97
CA ARG A 446 2.48 -9.66 13.94
C ARG A 446 2.45 -11.07 13.33
N LEU A 447 1.93 -11.21 12.11
CA LEU A 447 1.90 -12.50 11.40
C LEU A 447 3.31 -13.01 11.10
N GLU A 448 4.25 -12.14 10.73
CA GLU A 448 5.66 -12.51 10.54
C GLU A 448 6.33 -13.00 11.83
N THR A 449 6.01 -12.41 12.99
CA THR A 449 6.52 -12.89 14.29
C THR A 449 5.92 -14.25 14.63
N GLN A 450 4.60 -14.43 14.48
CA GLN A 450 3.92 -15.71 14.71
C GLN A 450 4.47 -16.83 13.81
N LEU A 451 4.78 -16.51 12.54
CA LEU A 451 5.36 -17.47 11.62
C LEU A 451 6.80 -17.87 12.00
N ARG A 452 7.60 -16.91 12.50
CA ARG A 452 8.93 -17.19 13.05
C ARG A 452 8.85 -18.05 14.30
N GLU A 453 7.98 -17.70 15.24
CA GLU A 453 7.73 -18.48 16.45
C GLU A 453 7.24 -19.89 16.13
N ALA A 454 6.33 -20.06 15.17
CA ALA A 454 5.85 -21.37 14.74
C ALA A 454 6.97 -22.21 14.07
N ARG A 455 7.85 -21.58 13.29
CA ARG A 455 9.04 -22.24 12.72
C ARG A 455 10.05 -22.63 13.80
N GLU A 456 10.27 -21.78 14.80
CA GLU A 456 11.13 -22.08 15.95
C GLU A 456 10.53 -23.18 16.81
N GLN A 457 9.22 -23.16 17.08
CA GLN A 457 8.51 -24.26 17.75
C GLN A 457 8.62 -25.57 16.97
N LYS A 458 8.54 -25.54 15.63
CA LYS A 458 8.80 -26.72 14.80
C LYS A 458 10.24 -27.22 14.95
N ARG A 459 11.24 -26.33 14.93
CA ARG A 459 12.66 -26.71 15.17
C ARG A 459 12.88 -27.25 16.58
N VAL A 460 12.22 -26.67 17.58
CA VAL A 460 12.28 -27.10 18.98
C VAL A 460 11.60 -28.47 19.16
N SER A 461 10.49 -28.74 18.47
CA SER A 461 9.85 -30.06 18.39
C SER A 461 10.68 -31.09 17.60
N GLU A 462 11.46 -30.66 16.60
CA GLU A 462 12.42 -31.53 15.90
C GLU A 462 13.66 -31.84 16.76
N ASN A 463 14.10 -30.92 17.63
CA ASN A 463 15.28 -31.08 18.51
C ASN A 463 14.97 -31.71 19.88
N HIS A 464 13.76 -31.57 20.42
CA HIS A 464 13.30 -32.33 21.59
C HIS A 464 12.81 -33.69 21.08
N GLY A 465 13.67 -34.70 21.16
CA GLY A 465 13.46 -36.05 20.64
C GLY A 465 12.12 -36.71 20.96
N THR A 466 11.08 -36.32 20.23
CA THR A 466 9.98 -37.20 19.89
C THR A 466 10.38 -37.81 18.56
N GLN A 467 11.22 -38.84 18.64
CA GLN A 467 11.42 -39.79 17.57
C GLN A 467 10.07 -40.52 17.36
N VAL A 468 9.09 -39.85 16.75
CA VAL A 468 8.06 -40.55 16.00
C VAL A 468 8.72 -40.94 14.70
N SER A 469 9.45 -42.05 14.79
CA SER A 469 9.80 -42.84 13.62
C SER A 469 8.49 -43.22 12.94
N PHE A 470 8.13 -42.50 11.88
CA PHE A 470 7.29 -43.05 10.82
C PHE A 470 8.13 -44.09 10.04
N GLN A 471 8.52 -45.17 10.72
CA GLN A 471 8.74 -46.42 10.03
C GLN A 471 7.35 -46.94 9.63
N ALA A 472 6.96 -46.61 8.40
CA ALA A 472 5.94 -47.34 7.68
C ALA A 472 6.51 -48.75 7.38
N GLY A 473 6.61 -49.57 8.43
CA GLY A 473 6.59 -51.02 8.30
C GLY A 473 5.13 -51.47 8.13
N PRO A 474 4.85 -52.45 7.26
CA PRO A 474 3.49 -52.92 7.06
C PRO A 474 2.98 -53.59 8.34
N GLY A 475 2.06 -52.93 9.07
CA GLY A 475 1.29 -53.56 10.16
C GLY A 475 1.20 -52.84 11.51
N GLY A 476 1.65 -51.60 11.67
CA GLY A 476 1.57 -50.89 12.96
C GLY A 476 0.21 -50.20 13.20
N LYS A 477 -0.60 -50.73 14.11
CA LYS A 477 -1.83 -50.08 14.60
C LYS A 477 -1.47 -48.73 15.25
N VAL A 478 -1.96 -47.63 14.67
CA VAL A 478 -2.01 -46.32 15.35
C VAL A 478 -2.79 -46.52 16.65
N THR A 479 -2.18 -46.18 17.78
CA THR A 479 -2.79 -46.34 19.10
C THR A 479 -4.12 -45.58 19.15
N GLU A 480 -5.16 -46.24 19.65
CA GLU A 480 -6.54 -45.72 19.80
C GLU A 480 -6.57 -44.32 20.43
N ASP A 481 -5.64 -44.08 21.37
CA ASP A 481 -5.46 -42.83 22.10
C ASP A 481 -4.98 -41.67 21.21
N ALA A 482 -4.13 -41.93 20.21
CA ALA A 482 -3.69 -40.91 19.26
C ALA A 482 -4.86 -40.48 18.35
N TRP A 483 -5.69 -41.43 17.92
CA TRP A 483 -6.91 -41.15 17.19
C TRP A 483 -7.97 -40.46 18.07
N ALA A 484 -8.06 -40.80 19.36
CA ALA A 484 -8.94 -40.11 20.30
C ALA A 484 -8.50 -38.65 20.54
N GLN A 485 -7.19 -38.39 20.62
CA GLN A 485 -6.62 -37.05 20.74
C GLN A 485 -6.95 -36.20 19.50
N ILE A 486 -6.76 -36.74 18.29
CA ILE A 486 -7.07 -36.04 17.04
C ILE A 486 -8.57 -35.77 16.95
N ARG A 487 -9.44 -36.72 17.30
CA ARG A 487 -10.90 -36.51 17.34
C ARG A 487 -11.33 -35.50 18.40
N LYS A 488 -10.58 -35.37 19.50
CA LYS A 488 -10.82 -34.35 20.53
C LYS A 488 -10.43 -32.97 20.02
N GLN A 489 -9.24 -32.83 19.44
CA GLN A 489 -8.77 -31.58 18.84
C GLN A 489 -9.68 -31.12 17.69
N LEU A 490 -10.15 -32.05 16.86
CA LEU A 490 -11.07 -31.71 15.77
C LEU A 490 -12.37 -31.16 16.33
N ARG A 491 -12.93 -31.78 17.38
CA ARG A 491 -14.15 -31.31 18.06
C ARG A 491 -13.96 -29.98 18.76
N GLU A 492 -12.83 -29.77 19.43
CA GLU A 492 -12.50 -28.50 20.09
C GLU A 492 -12.34 -27.37 19.05
N PHE A 493 -11.72 -27.66 17.90
CA PHE A 493 -11.63 -26.71 16.79
C PHE A 493 -13.02 -26.40 16.20
N THR A 494 -13.86 -27.40 15.91
CA THR A 494 -15.23 -27.13 15.43
C THR A 494 -16.04 -26.36 16.45
N HIS A 495 -15.90 -26.67 17.74
CA HIS A 495 -16.67 -25.99 18.77
C HIS A 495 -16.21 -24.55 18.98
N SER A 496 -14.89 -24.29 19.01
CA SER A 496 -14.34 -22.94 19.12
C SER A 496 -14.74 -22.07 17.92
N THR A 497 -14.57 -22.60 16.70
CA THR A 497 -14.95 -21.87 15.48
C THR A 497 -16.46 -21.62 15.42
N GLN A 498 -17.29 -22.57 15.87
CA GLN A 498 -18.73 -22.37 15.97
C GLN A 498 -19.09 -21.28 17.00
N GLU A 499 -18.47 -21.28 18.18
CA GLU A 499 -18.69 -20.25 19.19
C GLU A 499 -18.29 -18.85 18.68
N ASP A 500 -17.17 -18.73 17.96
CA ASP A 500 -16.74 -17.46 17.38
C ASP A 500 -17.75 -16.95 16.35
N LEU A 501 -18.24 -17.83 15.47
CA LEU A 501 -19.29 -17.47 14.50
C LEU A 501 -20.62 -17.10 15.17
N GLU A 502 -20.98 -17.77 16.27
CA GLU A 502 -22.18 -17.43 17.05
C GLU A 502 -22.03 -16.06 17.75
N ARG A 503 -20.84 -15.74 18.26
CA ARG A 503 -20.54 -14.41 18.82
C ARG A 503 -20.60 -13.33 17.75
N GLU A 504 -19.98 -13.55 16.59
CA GLU A 504 -20.04 -12.61 15.46
C GLU A 504 -21.48 -12.42 14.97
N ARG A 505 -22.25 -13.51 14.85
CA ARG A 505 -23.67 -13.44 14.48
C ARG A 505 -24.47 -12.61 15.50
N ALA A 506 -24.25 -12.81 16.79
CA ALA A 506 -24.92 -12.02 17.84
C ALA A 506 -24.54 -10.52 17.79
N GLN A 507 -23.25 -10.22 17.55
CA GLN A 507 -22.78 -8.83 17.38
C GLN A 507 -23.37 -8.18 16.13
N LEU A 508 -23.46 -8.89 15.02
CA LEU A 508 -24.07 -8.39 13.79
C LEU A 508 -25.57 -8.15 13.96
N ILE A 509 -26.28 -9.05 14.66
CA ILE A 509 -27.71 -8.87 14.97
C ILE A 509 -27.92 -7.62 15.84
N THR A 510 -27.16 -7.47 16.92
CA THR A 510 -27.29 -6.28 17.80
C THR A 510 -26.96 -4.97 17.07
N ARG A 511 -25.95 -4.98 16.19
CA ARG A 511 -25.64 -3.82 15.35
C ARG A 511 -26.75 -3.52 14.34
N ALA A 512 -27.33 -4.55 13.73
CA ALA A 512 -28.45 -4.41 12.81
C ALA A 512 -29.69 -3.84 13.51
N THR A 513 -30.03 -4.33 14.70
CA THR A 513 -31.19 -3.81 15.47
C THR A 513 -30.99 -2.34 15.85
N VAL A 514 -29.79 -1.95 16.28
CA VAL A 514 -29.49 -0.54 16.60
C VAL A 514 -29.59 0.33 15.36
N ALA A 515 -29.11 -0.14 14.21
CA ALA A 515 -29.22 0.60 12.96
C ALA A 515 -30.69 0.74 12.51
N GLU A 516 -31.51 -0.30 12.67
CA GLU A 516 -32.95 -0.25 12.40
C GLU A 516 -33.66 0.77 13.32
N GLU A 517 -33.33 0.80 14.62
CA GLU A 517 -33.85 1.79 15.56
C GLU A 517 -33.46 3.23 15.18
N GLN A 518 -32.19 3.47 14.81
CA GLN A 518 -31.74 4.78 14.34
C GLN A 518 -32.48 5.24 13.09
N VAL A 519 -32.74 4.33 12.14
CA VAL A 519 -33.53 4.65 10.95
C VAL A 519 -34.97 5.01 11.31
N LEU A 520 -35.57 4.28 12.25
CA LEU A 520 -36.91 4.60 12.77
C LEU A 520 -36.93 5.98 13.44
N GLU A 521 -35.94 6.31 14.28
CA GLU A 521 -35.83 7.62 14.92
C GLU A 521 -35.69 8.77 13.91
N LEU A 522 -34.85 8.59 12.88
CA LEU A 522 -34.69 9.56 11.82
C LEU A 522 -35.98 9.73 11.01
N GLN A 523 -36.68 8.64 10.73
CA GLN A 523 -37.96 8.70 10.03
C GLN A 523 -39.03 9.41 10.87
N ASP A 524 -39.10 9.12 12.17
CA ASP A 524 -39.98 9.81 13.13
C ASP A 524 -39.65 11.31 13.24
N TYR A 525 -38.37 11.66 13.22
CA TYR A 525 -37.91 13.05 13.21
C TYR A 525 -38.35 13.76 11.92
N VAL A 526 -38.13 13.13 10.76
CA VAL A 526 -38.58 13.67 9.47
C VAL A 526 -40.09 13.87 9.49
N ASP A 527 -40.88 12.88 9.90
CA ASP A 527 -42.34 12.99 9.89
C ASP A 527 -42.84 14.11 10.82
N LYS A 528 -42.28 14.23 12.03
CA LYS A 528 -42.63 15.29 13.00
C LYS A 528 -42.23 16.67 12.49
N HIS A 529 -41.02 16.82 11.98
CA HIS A 529 -40.49 18.12 11.58
C HIS A 529 -41.02 18.56 10.21
N LEU A 530 -41.26 17.65 9.28
CA LEU A 530 -41.79 17.96 7.95
C LEU A 530 -43.24 18.45 8.04
N ALA A 531 -44.05 17.89 8.94
CA ALA A 531 -45.39 18.42 9.25
C ALA A 531 -45.32 19.83 9.85
N ARG A 532 -44.40 20.06 10.81
CA ARG A 532 -44.18 21.39 11.42
C ARG A 532 -43.68 22.41 10.41
N TYR A 533 -42.73 22.06 9.56
CA TYR A 533 -42.22 22.93 8.51
C TYR A 533 -43.30 23.25 7.48
N LYS A 534 -44.15 22.29 7.10
CA LYS A 534 -45.31 22.56 6.24
C LYS A 534 -46.27 23.56 6.88
N GLN A 535 -46.59 23.39 8.16
CA GLN A 535 -47.46 24.32 8.90
C GLN A 535 -46.82 25.71 9.03
N GLU A 536 -45.53 25.79 9.31
CA GLU A 536 -44.79 27.05 9.43
C GLU A 536 -44.69 27.77 8.09
N VAL A 537 -44.44 27.04 7.00
CA VAL A 537 -44.48 27.59 5.63
C VAL A 537 -45.87 28.16 5.33
N VAL A 538 -46.95 27.47 5.72
CA VAL A 538 -48.32 28.00 5.55
C VAL A 538 -48.57 29.23 6.44
N ARG A 539 -48.10 29.22 7.69
CA ARG A 539 -48.20 30.36 8.62
C ARG A 539 -47.44 31.59 8.10
N LEU A 540 -46.23 31.39 7.60
CA LEU A 540 -45.40 32.44 7.01
C LEU A 540 -46.03 32.99 5.72
N ARG A 541 -46.61 32.13 4.87
CA ARG A 541 -47.37 32.55 3.68
C ARG A 541 -48.61 33.38 4.03
N LYS A 542 -49.31 33.04 5.13
CA LYS A 542 -50.43 33.84 5.68
C LYS A 542 -49.98 35.22 6.16
N LEU A 543 -48.87 35.28 6.90
CA LEU A 543 -48.28 36.55 7.37
C LEU A 543 -47.78 37.44 6.23
N LEU A 544 -47.34 36.84 5.13
CA LEU A 544 -46.88 37.55 3.94
C LEU A 544 -48.02 37.94 2.97
N GLY A 545 -49.28 37.61 3.29
CA GLY A 545 -50.44 37.98 2.46
C GLY A 545 -50.50 37.29 1.10
N THR A 546 -49.73 36.22 0.88
CA THR A 546 -49.63 35.51 -0.41
C THR A 546 -50.66 34.38 -0.56
N GLU A 547 -51.85 34.49 0.05
CA GLU A 547 -52.88 33.45 -0.05
C GLU A 547 -53.72 33.53 -1.34
N THR A 548 -53.62 34.60 -2.12
CA THR A 548 -54.30 34.72 -3.41
C THR A 548 -53.30 34.72 -4.56
N GLY A 549 -53.22 33.57 -5.24
CA GLY A 549 -52.69 33.51 -6.60
C GLY A 549 -51.43 32.66 -6.80
N ARG A 550 -51.61 31.34 -6.85
CA ARG A 550 -51.00 30.60 -7.94
C ARG A 550 -51.90 29.46 -8.38
N ALA A 551 -52.42 29.64 -9.59
CA ALA A 551 -53.21 28.69 -10.33
C ALA A 551 -52.50 27.34 -10.47
N LEU A 552 -53.29 26.27 -10.36
CA LEU A 552 -53.27 25.08 -11.22
C LEU A 552 -51.94 24.83 -11.94
N SER A 553 -51.07 24.01 -11.35
CA SER A 553 -50.16 23.20 -12.16
C SER A 553 -49.75 21.94 -11.40
N ALA A 554 -49.85 20.83 -12.12
CA ALA A 554 -49.48 19.47 -11.76
C ALA A 554 -50.34 18.78 -10.68
N ASP A 555 -51.36 18.08 -11.17
CA ASP A 555 -51.84 16.82 -10.63
C ASP A 555 -50.65 15.99 -10.11
N ALA A 556 -50.57 15.79 -8.81
CA ALA A 556 -49.74 14.77 -8.19
C ALA A 556 -50.69 13.67 -7.69
N PRO A 557 -50.46 12.40 -8.06
CA PRO A 557 -51.40 11.34 -7.76
C PRO A 557 -51.45 11.06 -6.25
N ASP A 558 -52.68 10.89 -5.79
CA ASP A 558 -53.12 10.51 -4.45
C ASP A 558 -52.21 9.45 -3.78
N PRO A 559 -51.65 9.70 -2.56
CA PRO A 559 -50.95 8.69 -1.81
C PRO A 559 -51.98 7.76 -1.18
N ARG A 560 -52.42 6.77 -1.96
CA ARG A 560 -53.08 5.59 -1.42
C ARG A 560 -52.21 5.07 -0.28
N PHE A 561 -52.80 5.03 0.92
CA PHE A 561 -52.30 4.33 2.08
C PHE A 561 -51.64 3.01 1.66
N LEU A 562 -50.30 2.99 1.67
CA LEU A 562 -49.53 1.75 1.62
C LEU A 562 -49.75 1.06 2.96
N ARG A 563 -50.84 0.28 2.98
CA ARG A 563 -51.15 -0.70 4.01
C ARG A 563 -49.93 -1.60 4.15
N ARG A 564 -49.20 -1.37 5.24
CA ARG A 564 -48.35 -2.30 5.98
C ARG A 564 -48.49 -3.75 5.51
N SER A 565 -47.56 -4.20 4.67
CA SER A 565 -47.29 -5.63 4.55
C SER A 565 -46.37 -6.00 5.71
N LYS A 566 -46.95 -6.54 6.78
CA LYS A 566 -46.18 -7.28 7.78
C LYS A 566 -45.61 -8.50 7.06
N ARG A 567 -44.37 -8.41 6.59
CA ARG A 567 -43.55 -9.60 6.32
C ARG A 567 -43.23 -10.19 7.68
N ASN A 568 -44.00 -11.21 8.08
CA ASN A 568 -43.58 -12.14 9.10
C ASN A 568 -42.36 -12.88 8.54
N THR A 569 -41.16 -12.46 8.89
CA THR A 569 -39.99 -13.33 8.83
C THR A 569 -39.94 -14.09 10.15
N SER A 570 -40.72 -15.16 10.19
CA SER A 570 -40.40 -16.34 10.98
C SER A 570 -39.00 -16.79 10.57
N TYR A 571 -38.04 -16.64 11.48
CA TYR A 571 -36.87 -17.50 11.51
C TYR A 571 -36.88 -18.19 12.87
N GLU A 572 -37.57 -19.33 12.89
CA GLU A 572 -37.06 -20.47 13.64
C GLU A 572 -35.69 -20.80 13.07
N LEU A 573 -34.66 -20.72 13.93
CA LEU A 573 -33.51 -21.60 14.01
C LEU A 573 -32.92 -21.46 15.41
#